data_AF-A0A853EZ61-F1
#
_entry.id   AF-A0A853EZ61-F1
#
_cell.length_a   1.000
_cell.length_b   1.000
_cell.length_c   1.000
_cell.angle_alpha   90.00
_cell.angle_beta   90.00
_cell.angle_gamma   90.00
#
_symmetry.space_group_name_H-M   'P 1'
#
loop_
_entity.id
_entity.type
_entity.pdbx_description
1 polymer ?
#
loop_
_entity_poly.entity_id
_entity_poly.type
_entity_poly.pdbx_seq_one_letter_code
_entity_poly.pdbx_strand_id
1 'polypeptide(L)'
;MKDQVFNITKVSSRYKGNKMTEEHVSQLFVKWSKKIGIQISAHRFRHTVATRIANSGCNLKSLQQLLGHTDIKTTFGYIETNIDDLRKIQSML
;
A
#
# COMPACT_ATOMS: atom_id res chain seq x y z
N MET A 1 -10.67 13.09 5.30
CA MET A 1 -10.64 12.14 4.17
C MET A 1 -11.93 12.26 3.35
N LYS A 2 -12.26 13.46 2.82
CA LYS A 2 -13.56 13.73 2.19
C LYS A 2 -13.62 13.36 0.70
N ASP A 3 -12.48 13.19 0.03
CA ASP A 3 -12.42 12.85 -1.39
C ASP A 3 -11.66 11.53 -1.60
N GLN A 4 -12.34 10.55 -2.20
CA GLN A 4 -11.69 9.33 -2.68
C GLN A 4 -10.93 9.67 -3.95
N VAL A 5 -9.60 9.75 -3.85
CA VAL A 5 -8.70 9.97 -5.00
C VAL A 5 -8.85 8.84 -6.04
N PHE A 6 -9.15 7.63 -5.58
CA PHE A 6 -9.45 6.48 -6.43
C PHE A 6 -10.86 5.96 -6.16
N ASN A 7 -11.64 5.75 -7.23
CA ASN A 7 -12.98 5.17 -7.12
C ASN A 7 -13.28 4.24 -8.31
N ILE A 8 -13.33 2.94 -8.04
CA ILE A 8 -13.58 1.92 -9.08
C ILE A 8 -15.01 1.96 -9.64
N THR A 9 -15.97 2.55 -8.94
CA THR A 9 -17.36 2.68 -9.42
C THR A 9 -17.47 3.65 -10.59
N LYS A 10 -16.52 4.59 -10.72
CA LYS A 10 -16.42 5.50 -11.87
C LYS A 10 -15.80 4.85 -13.11
N VAL A 11 -15.07 3.75 -12.93
CA VAL A 11 -14.29 3.09 -14.00
C VAL A 11 -14.98 1.83 -14.51
N SER A 12 -15.82 1.18 -13.69
CA SER A 12 -16.51 -0.05 -14.06
C SER A 12 -17.97 -0.03 -13.64
N SER A 13 -18.86 -0.24 -14.63
CA SER A 13 -20.31 -0.38 -14.44
C SER A 13 -20.72 -1.58 -13.57
N ARG A 14 -19.79 -2.49 -13.27
CA ARG A 14 -20.01 -3.64 -12.38
C ARG A 14 -20.19 -3.20 -10.92
N TYR A 15 -19.50 -2.15 -10.49
CA TYR A 15 -19.57 -1.65 -9.12
C TYR A 15 -20.51 -0.46 -9.08
N LYS A 16 -21.57 -0.54 -8.26
CA LYS A 16 -22.62 0.48 -8.22
C LYS A 16 -22.35 1.49 -7.11
N GLY A 17 -22.93 2.68 -7.25
CA GLY A 17 -22.88 3.74 -6.24
C GLY A 17 -21.80 4.78 -6.50
N ASN A 18 -21.88 5.90 -5.76
CA ASN A 18 -21.05 7.08 -5.97
C ASN A 18 -19.74 7.07 -5.16
N LYS A 19 -19.60 6.12 -4.23
CA LYS A 19 -18.41 5.94 -3.39
C LYS A 19 -17.96 4.48 -3.44
N MET A 20 -16.65 4.29 -3.48
CA MET A 20 -16.04 2.97 -3.36
C MET A 20 -16.12 2.50 -1.90
N THR A 21 -16.52 1.24 -1.69
CA THR A 21 -16.58 0.60 -0.38
C THR A 21 -15.43 -0.40 -0.23
N GLU A 22 -15.17 -0.86 0.99
CA GLU A 22 -14.21 -1.94 1.23
C GLU A 22 -14.62 -3.24 0.53
N GLU A 23 -15.92 -3.50 0.45
CA GLU A 23 -16.46 -4.65 -0.26
C GLU A 23 -16.13 -4.62 -1.76
N HIS A 24 -16.27 -3.45 -2.40
CA HIS A 24 -15.87 -3.26 -3.80
C HIS A 24 -14.40 -3.62 -4.03
N VAL A 25 -13.51 -3.19 -3.12
CA VAL A 25 -12.08 -3.52 -3.18
C VAL A 25 -11.87 -5.02 -2.96
N SER A 26 -12.51 -5.63 -1.97
CA SER A 26 -12.41 -7.06 -1.70
C SER A 26 -12.84 -7.91 -2.92
N GLN A 27 -13.99 -7.59 -3.50
CA GLN A 27 -14.51 -8.27 -4.69
C GLN A 27 -13.58 -8.12 -5.91
N LEU A 28 -12.91 -6.97 -6.06
CA LEU A 28 -11.91 -6.76 -7.11
C LEU A 28 -10.73 -7.74 -6.95
N PHE A 29 -10.17 -7.85 -5.74
CA PHE A 29 -9.06 -8.76 -5.47
C PHE A 29 -9.46 -10.23 -5.59
N VAL A 30 -10.69 -10.61 -5.21
CA VAL A 30 -11.22 -11.96 -5.44
C VAL A 30 -11.30 -12.26 -6.95
N LYS A 31 -11.80 -11.31 -7.75
CA LYS A 31 -11.88 -11.46 -9.20
C LYS A 31 -10.49 -11.63 -9.82
N TRP A 32 -9.53 -10.81 -9.42
CA TRP A 32 -8.16 -10.92 -9.91
C TRP A 32 -7.51 -12.23 -9.48
N SER A 33 -7.71 -12.67 -8.23
CA SER A 33 -7.21 -13.95 -7.74
C SER A 33 -7.66 -15.11 -8.60
N LYS A 34 -8.96 -15.15 -8.95
CA LYS A 34 -9.52 -16.16 -9.87
C LYS A 34 -8.92 -16.09 -11.27
N LYS A 35 -8.68 -14.88 -11.79
CA LYS A 35 -8.13 -14.68 -13.14
C LYS A 35 -6.67 -15.13 -13.26
N ILE A 36 -5.86 -14.88 -12.24
CA ILE A 36 -4.42 -15.21 -12.24
C ILE A 36 -4.11 -16.58 -11.63
N GLY A 37 -5.09 -17.23 -11.00
CA GLY A 37 -4.91 -18.53 -10.33
C GLY A 37 -4.15 -18.47 -8.99
N ILE A 38 -3.96 -17.28 -8.42
CA ILE A 38 -3.20 -17.07 -7.17
C ILE A 38 -4.04 -16.25 -6.19
N GLN A 39 -4.08 -16.66 -4.92
CA GLN A 39 -4.79 -15.94 -3.87
C GLN A 39 -4.08 -14.64 -3.49
N ILE A 40 -4.69 -13.52 -3.85
CA ILE A 40 -4.24 -12.17 -3.51
C ILE A 40 -5.32 -11.40 -2.75
N SER A 41 -4.91 -10.45 -1.92
CA SER A 41 -5.83 -9.61 -1.16
C SER A 41 -5.35 -8.16 -1.12
N ALA A 42 -6.28 -7.25 -0.85
CA ALA A 42 -5.99 -5.82 -0.74
C ALA A 42 -4.92 -5.53 0.32
N HIS A 43 -4.99 -6.22 1.47
CA HIS A 43 -4.02 -6.07 2.54
C HIS A 43 -2.63 -6.58 2.12
N ARG A 44 -2.54 -7.77 1.52
CA ARG A 44 -1.24 -8.30 1.02
C ARG A 44 -0.62 -7.37 -0.01
N PHE A 45 -1.44 -6.87 -0.94
CA PHE A 45 -0.98 -5.90 -1.94
C PHE A 45 -0.47 -4.61 -1.30
N ARG A 46 -1.22 -4.07 -0.32
CA ARG A 46 -0.80 -2.90 0.46
C ARG A 46 0.54 -3.13 1.15
N HIS A 47 0.76 -4.30 1.75
CA HIS A 47 2.06 -4.61 2.38
C HIS A 47 3.20 -4.56 1.37
N THR A 48 3.03 -5.22 0.21
CA THR A 48 4.05 -5.22 -0.85
C THR A 48 4.36 -3.81 -1.37
N VAL A 49 3.33 -2.98 -1.60
CA VAL A 49 3.52 -1.60 -2.05
C VAL A 49 4.23 -0.77 -0.97
N ALA A 50 3.83 -0.90 0.29
CA ALA A 50 4.44 -0.19 1.41
C ALA A 50 5.93 -0.53 1.56
N THR A 51 6.30 -1.81 1.54
CA THR A 51 7.70 -2.26 1.61
C THR A 51 8.51 -1.74 0.42
N ARG A 52 7.97 -1.80 -0.81
CA ARG A 52 8.70 -1.31 -2.00
C ARG A 52 8.96 0.20 -1.95
N ILE A 53 7.99 0.98 -1.47
CA ILE A 53 8.15 2.44 -1.32
C ILE A 53 9.10 2.77 -0.18
N ALA A 54 9.05 2.02 0.94
CA ALA A 54 10.00 2.19 2.03
C ALA A 54 11.45 1.93 1.55
N ASN A 55 11.67 0.84 0.82
CA ASN A 55 12.99 0.46 0.32
C ASN A 55 13.51 1.36 -0.80
N SER A 56 12.66 2.18 -1.44
CA SER A 56 13.11 3.15 -2.45
C SER A 56 13.72 4.41 -1.86
N GLY A 57 13.93 4.48 -0.53
CA GLY A 57 14.42 5.66 0.16
C GLY A 57 13.37 6.77 0.31
N CYS A 58 12.08 6.41 0.29
CA CYS A 58 11.00 7.38 0.50
C CYS A 58 11.05 7.97 1.93
N ASN A 59 10.68 9.25 2.07
CA ASN A 59 10.49 9.87 3.37
C ASN A 59 9.39 9.15 4.18
N LEU A 60 9.73 8.69 5.39
CA LEU A 60 8.82 7.92 6.25
C LEU A 60 7.51 8.66 6.57
N LYS A 61 7.53 9.99 6.70
CA LYS A 61 6.32 10.79 6.94
C LYS A 61 5.39 10.80 5.72
N SER A 62 5.98 10.86 4.53
CA SER A 62 5.23 10.78 3.27
C SER A 62 4.59 9.40 3.11
N LEU A 63 5.34 8.33 3.43
CA LEU A 63 4.80 6.97 3.46
C LEU A 63 3.67 6.81 4.49
N GLN A 64 3.83 7.38 5.69
CA GLN A 64 2.79 7.37 6.73
C GLN A 64 1.49 8.01 6.22
N GLN A 65 1.58 9.19 5.60
CA GLN A 65 0.43 9.90 5.05
C GLN A 65 -0.23 9.12 3.90
N LEU A 66 0.57 8.55 2.99
CA LEU A 66 0.09 7.73 1.89
C LEU A 66 -0.70 6.51 2.39
N LEU A 67 -0.20 5.85 3.43
CA LEU A 67 -0.87 4.70 4.03
C LEU A 67 -2.04 5.11 4.93
N GLY A 68 -2.10 6.37 5.36
CA GLY A 68 -3.14 6.84 6.30
C GLY A 68 -2.97 6.27 7.70
N HIS A 69 -1.74 5.94 8.11
CA HIS A 69 -1.47 5.45 9.47
C HIS A 69 -1.46 6.63 10.46
N THR A 70 -2.22 6.48 11.54
CA THR A 70 -2.24 7.46 12.65
C THR A 70 -0.95 7.39 13.46
N ASP A 71 -0.43 6.18 13.70
CA ASP A 71 0.85 5.95 14.39
C ASP A 71 1.98 5.69 13.38
N ILE A 72 3.11 6.38 13.57
CA ILE A 72 4.32 6.19 12.77
C ILE A 72 4.95 4.82 13.02
N LYS A 73 4.77 4.22 14.20
CA LYS A 73 5.28 2.87 14.54
C LYS A 73 4.74 1.81 13.61
N THR A 74 3.46 1.89 13.22
CA THR A 74 2.84 0.97 12.25
C THR A 74 3.49 1.10 10.87
N THR A 75 4.00 2.28 10.52
CA THR A 75 4.73 2.52 9.27
C THR A 75 6.18 2.03 9.35
N PHE A 76 6.79 2.10 10.53
CA PHE A 76 8.16 1.65 10.77
C PHE A 76 8.36 0.16 10.48
N GLY A 77 7.33 -0.66 10.70
CA GLY A 77 7.36 -2.10 10.36
C GLY A 77 7.58 -2.42 8.88
N TYR A 78 7.53 -1.43 7.98
CA TYR A 78 7.85 -1.61 6.55
C TYR A 78 9.28 -1.21 6.18
N ILE A 79 10.04 -0.60 7.10
CA ILE A 79 11.45 -0.30 6.90
C ILE A 79 12.24 -1.50 7.40
N GLU A 80 12.94 -2.18 6.49
CA GLU A 80 13.93 -3.18 6.86
C GLU A 80 15.29 -2.49 7.06
N THR A 81 15.95 -2.79 8.16
CA THR A 81 17.32 -2.32 8.40
C THR A 81 18.27 -3.12 7.52
N ASN A 82 18.87 -2.49 6.51
CA ASN A 82 19.92 -3.12 5.72
C ASN A 82 21.30 -2.82 6.33
N ILE A 83 22.08 -3.87 6.61
CA ILE A 83 23.46 -3.75 7.10
C ILE A 83 24.33 -2.95 6.13
N ASP A 84 24.06 -3.04 4.82
CA ASP A 84 24.81 -2.30 3.81
C ASP A 84 24.54 -0.79 3.88
N ASP A 85 23.32 -0.38 4.26
CA ASP A 85 23.01 1.04 4.50
C ASP A 85 23.79 1.56 5.71
N LEU A 86 23.93 0.75 6.77
CA LEU A 86 24.73 1.11 7.96
C LEU A 86 26.22 1.25 7.61
N ARG A 87 26.76 0.32 6.82
CA ARG A 87 28.16 0.40 6.33
C ARG A 87 28.37 1.64 5.47
N LYS A 88 27.41 1.99 4.62
CA LYS A 88 27.46 3.19 3.79
C LYS A 88 27.50 4.46 4.63
N ILE A 89 26.64 4.56 5.66
CA ILE A 89 26.66 5.69 6.61
C ILE A 89 28.00 5.76 7.34
N GLN A 90 28.52 4.64 7.83
CA GLN A 90 29.82 4.59 8.51
C GLN A 90 30.95 5.07 7.59
N SER A 91 30.94 4.69 6.31
CA SER A 91 31.97 5.11 5.34
C SER A 91 31.92 6.58 4.94
N MET A 92 30.83 7.29 5.28
CA MET A 92 30.66 8.73 5.02
C MET A 92 31.12 9.62 6.17
N LEU A 93 31.46 9.03 7.33
CA LEU A 93 32.03 9.71 8.50
C LEU A 93 33.56 9.66 8.46
#